data_AF-A0AA35M3K5-F1
#
_entry.id   AF-A0AA35M3K5-F1
#
_cell.length_a   1.000
_cell.length_b   1.000
_cell.length_c   1.000
_cell.angle_alpha   90.00
_cell.angle_beta   90.00
_cell.angle_gamma   90.00
#
_symmetry.space_group_name_H-M   'P 1'
#
loop_
_entity.id
_entity.type
_entity.pdbx_description
1 polymer ?
#
loop_
_entity_poly.entity_id
_entity_poly.type
_entity_poly.pdbx_seq_one_letter_code
_entity_poly.pdbx_strand_id
1 'polypeptide(L)'
;MDDRPSDNVPSASLEESLIMNYMASQLPKVVVFGPGSNCTLEICPLDWSVYKYQPSLSANATFLALFGLAMVMHIYLGIRWRSWWFMAFMISGCIFEMIGYGGRIMLYKNPFSFPGFLIQIITITGAPVFYTAAIYVTLSKTQVFLYSSVDL
;
A
#
# COMPACT_ATOMS: atom_id res chain seq x y z
N MET A 1 -21.18 -33.27 11.74
CA MET A 1 -20.83 -32.08 12.54
C MET A 1 -20.27 -31.06 11.56
N ASP A 2 -21.03 -30.59 10.56
CA ASP A 2 -22.36 -29.96 10.56
C ASP A 2 -22.48 -28.83 11.59
N ASP A 3 -21.96 -27.66 11.20
CA ASP A 3 -22.36 -26.37 11.74
C ASP A 3 -22.93 -25.55 10.58
N ARG A 4 -24.22 -25.78 10.27
CA ARG A 4 -25.03 -24.90 9.41
C ARG A 4 -25.79 -23.94 10.33
N PRO A 5 -25.52 -22.62 10.28
CA PRO A 5 -26.27 -21.65 11.08
C PRO A 5 -27.70 -21.54 10.56
N SER A 6 -28.64 -21.47 11.50
CA SER A 6 -30.09 -21.44 11.30
C SER A 6 -30.56 -20.17 10.58
N ASP A 7 -31.29 -20.39 9.49
CA ASP A 7 -31.95 -19.37 8.67
C ASP A 7 -33.09 -18.67 9.45
N ASN A 8 -32.85 -17.43 9.87
CA ASN A 8 -33.89 -16.43 10.13
C ASN A 8 -33.54 -15.15 9.38
N VAL A 9 -33.52 -15.27 8.06
CA VAL A 9 -33.23 -14.20 7.11
C VAL A 9 -34.56 -13.80 6.46
N PRO A 10 -34.97 -12.51 6.47
CA PRO A 10 -36.21 -12.05 5.86
C PRO A 10 -36.34 -12.57 4.41
N SER A 11 -37.53 -13.00 4.01
CA SER A 11 -37.77 -13.64 2.70
C SER A 11 -37.35 -12.80 1.48
N ALA A 12 -37.23 -11.48 1.63
CA ALA A 12 -36.69 -10.57 0.60
C ALA A 12 -35.17 -10.73 0.37
N SER A 13 -34.40 -11.03 1.41
CA SER A 13 -32.94 -11.25 1.34
C SER A 13 -32.55 -12.66 0.84
N LEU A 14 -33.47 -13.62 0.87
CA LEU A 14 -33.22 -14.96 0.32
C LEU A 14 -33.23 -14.97 -1.21
N GLU A 15 -34.11 -14.19 -1.86
CA GLU A 15 -34.08 -14.03 -3.32
C GLU A 15 -32.83 -13.27 -3.79
N GLU A 16 -32.37 -12.24 -3.07
CA GLU A 16 -31.08 -11.58 -3.34
C GLU A 16 -29.91 -12.55 -3.18
N SER A 17 -29.91 -13.39 -2.15
CA SER A 17 -28.86 -14.40 -1.96
C SER A 17 -28.87 -15.50 -3.04
N LEU A 18 -30.05 -15.86 -3.56
CA LEU A 18 -30.21 -16.85 -4.62
C LEU A 18 -29.81 -16.24 -5.97
N ILE A 19 -30.12 -14.96 -6.22
CA ILE A 19 -29.60 -14.22 -7.38
C ILE A 19 -28.08 -14.06 -7.29
N MET A 20 -27.51 -13.79 -6.11
CA MET A 20 -26.05 -13.74 -5.92
C MET A 20 -25.38 -15.11 -6.13
N ASN A 21 -26.00 -16.20 -5.67
CA ASN A 21 -25.53 -17.57 -5.93
C ASN A 21 -25.73 -17.98 -7.40
N TYR A 22 -26.81 -17.54 -8.04
CA TYR A 22 -27.09 -17.79 -9.45
C TYR A 22 -26.13 -17.00 -10.36
N MET A 23 -25.87 -15.72 -10.06
CA MET A 23 -24.83 -14.90 -10.67
C MET A 23 -23.45 -15.53 -10.49
N ALA A 24 -23.11 -15.99 -9.28
CA ALA A 24 -21.87 -16.74 -9.01
C ALA A 24 -21.76 -18.04 -9.82
N SER A 25 -22.89 -18.73 -10.09
CA SER A 25 -22.94 -19.96 -10.89
C SER A 25 -22.88 -19.72 -12.41
N GLN A 26 -23.21 -18.50 -12.87
CA GLN A 26 -23.24 -18.12 -14.29
C GLN A 26 -21.96 -17.40 -14.73
N LEU A 27 -21.05 -17.07 -13.81
CA LEU A 27 -19.81 -16.36 -14.13
C LEU A 27 -18.73 -17.33 -14.67
N PRO A 28 -18.08 -17.03 -15.81
CA PRO A 28 -16.93 -17.80 -16.28
C PRO A 28 -15.82 -17.70 -15.23
N LYS A 29 -15.29 -18.85 -14.75
CA LYS A 29 -14.19 -19.00 -13.77
C LYS A 29 -13.67 -17.66 -13.22
N VAL A 30 -14.36 -17.10 -12.23
CA VAL A 30 -13.97 -15.81 -11.66
C VAL A 30 -12.76 -15.98 -10.76
N VAL A 31 -11.68 -15.29 -11.11
CA VAL A 31 -10.48 -15.24 -10.29
C VAL A 31 -10.50 -13.91 -9.55
N VAL A 32 -10.88 -13.96 -8.28
CA VAL A 32 -11.01 -12.76 -7.43
C VAL A 32 -9.67 -12.08 -7.15
N PHE A 33 -8.58 -12.84 -7.18
CA PHE A 33 -7.24 -12.36 -6.86
C PHE A 33 -6.17 -13.25 -7.51
N GLY A 34 -5.18 -12.64 -8.15
CA GLY A 34 -4.06 -13.34 -8.80
C GLY A 34 -3.87 -12.98 -10.28
N PRO A 35 -2.86 -13.57 -10.95
CA PRO A 35 -2.65 -13.38 -12.38
C PRO A 35 -3.84 -13.94 -13.17
N GLY A 36 -4.48 -13.08 -13.98
CA GLY A 36 -5.72 -13.40 -14.71
C GLY A 36 -7.02 -13.02 -13.98
N SER A 37 -6.97 -12.18 -12.95
CA SER A 37 -8.16 -11.67 -12.27
C SER A 37 -9.08 -10.87 -13.20
N ASN A 38 -10.34 -11.29 -13.31
CA ASN A 38 -11.36 -10.68 -14.17
C ASN A 38 -12.51 -10.01 -13.38
N CYS A 39 -12.47 -10.01 -12.04
CA CYS A 39 -13.45 -9.31 -11.21
C CYS A 39 -13.28 -7.78 -11.28
N THR A 40 -14.40 -7.08 -11.45
CA THR A 40 -14.53 -5.62 -11.31
C THR A 40 -15.68 -5.30 -10.35
N LEU A 41 -15.85 -4.02 -9.98
CA LEU A 41 -16.94 -3.57 -9.07
C LEU A 41 -18.35 -3.98 -9.54
N GLU A 42 -18.54 -4.19 -10.83
CA GLU A 42 -19.84 -4.53 -11.44
C GLU A 42 -20.13 -6.04 -11.40
N ILE A 43 -19.08 -6.86 -11.29
CA ILE A 43 -19.15 -8.32 -11.43
C ILE A 43 -19.14 -9.01 -10.06
N CYS A 44 -18.35 -8.48 -9.12
CA CYS A 44 -18.07 -9.12 -7.84
C CYS A 44 -18.39 -8.13 -6.70
N PRO A 45 -19.17 -8.55 -5.68
CA PRO A 45 -19.47 -7.69 -4.53
C PRO A 45 -18.18 -7.27 -3.80
N LEU A 46 -18.16 -6.05 -3.25
CA LEU A 46 -17.01 -5.50 -2.54
C LEU A 46 -16.51 -6.38 -1.39
N ASP A 47 -17.39 -7.18 -0.78
CA ASP A 47 -17.04 -8.13 0.30
C ASP A 47 -16.06 -9.24 -0.11
N TRP A 48 -15.96 -9.53 -1.42
CA TRP A 48 -15.01 -10.51 -1.95
C TRP A 48 -13.64 -9.91 -2.26
N SER A 49 -13.50 -8.58 -2.15
CA SER A 49 -12.21 -7.91 -2.31
C SER A 49 -11.35 -8.06 -1.04
N VAL A 50 -10.02 -8.03 -1.20
CA VAL A 50 -9.07 -8.12 -0.07
C VAL A 50 -9.31 -7.01 0.96
N TYR A 51 -9.71 -5.83 0.50
CA TYR A 51 -9.93 -4.67 1.37
C TYR A 51 -11.32 -4.66 2.00
N LYS A 52 -12.36 -5.21 1.36
CA LYS A 52 -13.78 -5.14 1.79
C LYS A 52 -14.32 -3.71 1.96
N TYR A 53 -13.53 -2.69 1.62
CA TYR A 53 -13.92 -1.29 1.63
C TYR A 53 -13.21 -0.57 0.47
N GLN A 54 -13.82 0.53 0.01
CA GLN A 54 -13.19 1.39 -0.97
C GLN A 54 -12.25 2.37 -0.24
N PRO A 55 -10.94 2.40 -0.55
CA PRO A 55 -9.99 3.25 0.15
C PRO A 55 -10.31 4.74 -0.04
N SER A 56 -10.16 5.57 1.00
CA SER A 56 -10.47 6.99 0.90
C SER A 56 -9.43 7.76 0.06
N LEU A 57 -9.89 8.44 -0.99
CA LEU A 57 -9.03 9.27 -1.84
C LEU A 57 -8.35 10.41 -1.07
N SER A 58 -9.06 11.03 -0.11
CA SER A 58 -8.57 12.16 0.67
C SER A 58 -7.37 11.78 1.55
N ALA A 59 -7.43 10.62 2.22
CA ALA A 59 -6.32 10.17 3.06
C ALA A 59 -5.08 9.88 2.22
N ASN A 60 -5.24 9.14 1.11
CA ASN A 60 -4.13 8.81 0.21
C ASN A 60 -3.47 10.07 -0.38
N ALA A 61 -4.28 11.06 -0.78
CA ALA A 61 -3.77 12.33 -1.31
C ALA A 61 -3.01 13.14 -0.25
N THR A 62 -3.49 13.14 0.99
CA THR A 62 -2.83 13.85 2.10
C THR A 62 -1.44 13.29 2.37
N PHE A 63 -1.31 11.97 2.47
CA PHE A 63 -0.01 11.34 2.66
C PHE A 63 0.92 11.55 1.48
N LEU A 64 0.42 11.45 0.24
CA LEU A 64 1.20 11.74 -0.96
C LEU A 64 1.79 13.16 -0.93
N ALA A 65 0.98 14.15 -0.53
CA ALA A 65 1.43 15.53 -0.37
C ALA A 65 2.48 15.69 0.73
N LEU A 66 2.29 15.03 1.87
CA LEU A 66 3.25 15.06 2.99
C LEU A 66 4.61 14.47 2.60
N PHE A 67 4.65 13.32 1.92
CA PHE A 67 5.90 12.74 1.43
C PHE A 67 6.56 13.57 0.33
N GLY A 68 5.76 14.23 -0.52
CA GLY A 68 6.27 15.19 -1.49
C GLY A 68 6.95 16.40 -0.83
N LEU A 69 6.34 16.96 0.22
CA LEU A 69 6.94 18.05 1.00
C LEU A 69 8.20 17.59 1.73
N ALA A 70 8.17 16.41 2.35
CA ALA A 70 9.32 15.82 3.02
C ALA A 70 10.50 15.63 2.05
N MET A 71 10.23 15.16 0.82
CA MET A 71 11.25 15.02 -0.22
C MET A 71 11.93 16.36 -0.52
N VAL A 72 11.15 17.44 -0.73
CA VAL A 72 11.69 18.78 -1.00
C VAL A 72 12.53 19.29 0.18
N MET A 73 12.06 19.10 1.41
CA MET A 73 12.82 19.47 2.60
C MET A 73 14.16 18.70 2.68
N HIS A 74 14.14 17.38 2.45
CA HIS A 74 15.36 16.57 2.48
C HIS A 74 16.34 16.89 1.35
N ILE A 75 15.85 17.28 0.17
CA ILE A 75 16.71 17.79 -0.91
C ILE A 75 17.38 19.09 -0.48
N TYR A 76 16.61 20.04 0.06
CA TYR A 76 17.16 21.32 0.54
C TYR A 76 18.22 21.13 1.64
N LEU A 77 17.91 20.31 2.66
CA LEU A 77 18.85 19.97 3.72
C LEU A 77 20.07 19.21 3.17
N GLY A 78 19.86 18.27 2.25
CA GLY A 78 20.92 17.48 1.62
C GLY A 78 21.94 18.33 0.88
N ILE A 79 21.48 19.34 0.14
CA ILE A 79 22.34 20.29 -0.58
C ILE A 79 23.06 21.21 0.40
N ARG A 80 22.35 21.75 1.41
CA ARG A 80 22.93 22.71 2.37
C ARG A 80 24.02 22.10 3.26
N TRP A 81 23.88 20.83 3.64
CA TRP A 81 24.80 20.10 4.52
C TRP A 81 25.75 19.17 3.76
N ARG A 82 25.63 19.07 2.42
CA ARG A 82 26.48 18.27 1.53
C ARG A 82 26.52 16.76 1.88
N SER A 83 25.45 16.25 2.46
CA SER A 83 25.32 14.85 2.89
C SER A 83 24.69 13.98 1.80
N TRP A 84 25.45 13.72 0.73
CA TRP A 84 24.99 13.02 -0.48
C TRP A 84 24.36 11.65 -0.21
N TRP A 85 24.99 10.81 0.62
CA TRP A 85 24.49 9.46 0.93
C TRP A 85 23.19 9.46 1.73
N PHE A 86 23.11 10.32 2.75
CA PHE A 86 21.89 10.49 3.54
C PHE A 86 20.74 10.99 2.65
N MET A 87 21.01 11.99 1.81
CA MET A 87 20.04 12.53 0.87
C MET A 87 19.52 11.46 -0.11
N ALA A 88 20.40 10.64 -0.69
CA ALA A 88 20.01 9.61 -1.65
C ALA A 88 19.06 8.57 -1.04
N PHE A 89 19.32 8.09 0.18
CA PHE A 89 18.45 7.13 0.86
C PHE A 89 17.11 7.75 1.27
N MET A 90 17.10 8.99 1.77
CA MET A 90 15.87 9.68 2.13
C MET A 90 14.96 9.94 0.91
N ILE A 91 15.54 10.38 -0.21
CA ILE A 91 14.77 10.59 -1.46
C ILE A 91 14.22 9.27 -1.98
N SER A 92 15.02 8.20 -1.96
CA SER A 92 14.58 6.87 -2.40
C SER A 92 13.40 6.37 -1.57
N GLY A 93 13.43 6.54 -0.24
CA GLY A 93 12.30 6.23 0.64
C GLY A 93 11.04 7.03 0.32
N CYS A 94 11.18 8.34 0.06
CA CYS A 94 10.05 9.19 -0.33
C CYS A 94 9.43 8.75 -1.67
N ILE A 95 10.25 8.36 -2.66
CA ILE A 95 9.78 7.85 -3.95
C ILE A 95 8.99 6.56 -3.77
N PHE A 96 9.48 5.64 -2.93
CA PHE A 96 8.78 4.40 -2.62
C PHE A 96 7.41 4.66 -1.98
N GLU A 97 7.33 5.56 -0.99
CA GLU A 97 6.04 5.96 -0.41
C GLU A 97 5.09 6.54 -1.48
N MET A 98 5.57 7.45 -2.32
CA MET A 98 4.76 8.06 -3.38
C MET A 98 4.20 7.01 -4.36
N ILE A 99 5.00 6.04 -4.78
CA ILE A 99 4.55 4.94 -5.66
C ILE A 99 3.52 4.07 -4.94
N GLY A 100 3.72 3.81 -3.64
CA GLY A 100 2.79 3.05 -2.82
C GLY A 100 1.40 3.68 -2.69
N TYR A 101 1.36 5.00 -2.47
CA TYR A 101 0.10 5.76 -2.51
C TYR A 101 -0.51 5.80 -3.91
N GLY A 102 0.30 5.80 -4.97
CA GLY A 102 -0.14 5.60 -6.35
C GLY A 102 -0.87 4.26 -6.55
N GLY A 103 -0.33 3.17 -5.97
CA GLY A 103 -0.97 1.86 -5.93
C GLY A 103 -2.36 1.91 -5.26
N ARG A 104 -2.48 2.61 -4.11
CA ARG A 104 -3.77 2.81 -3.44
C ARG A 104 -4.79 3.58 -4.29
N ILE A 105 -4.36 4.57 -5.08
CA ILE A 105 -5.24 5.31 -6.00
C ILE A 105 -5.72 4.39 -7.13
N MET A 106 -4.87 3.48 -7.62
CA MET A 106 -5.28 2.49 -8.62
C MET A 106 -6.33 1.51 -8.06
N LEU A 107 -6.20 1.13 -6.78
CA LEU A 107 -7.16 0.30 -6.05
C LEU A 107 -8.49 1.01 -5.77
N TYR A 108 -8.51 2.34 -5.71
CA TYR A 108 -9.76 3.09 -5.59
C TYR A 108 -10.68 2.85 -6.79
N LYS A 109 -10.10 2.77 -8.00
CA LYS A 109 -10.86 2.50 -9.23
C LYS A 109 -11.27 1.03 -9.33
N ASN A 110 -10.35 0.12 -9.03
CA ASN A 110 -10.56 -1.33 -9.09
C ASN A 110 -9.86 -2.04 -7.90
N PRO A 111 -10.57 -2.37 -6.82
CA PRO A 111 -10.03 -2.97 -5.60
C PRO A 111 -9.63 -4.45 -5.78
N PHE A 112 -10.05 -5.07 -6.90
CA PHE A 112 -9.67 -6.42 -7.30
C PHE A 112 -8.35 -6.45 -8.11
N SER A 113 -7.73 -5.30 -8.36
CA SER A 113 -6.49 -5.22 -9.12
C SER A 113 -5.31 -5.82 -8.35
N PHE A 114 -4.90 -7.04 -8.74
CA PHE A 114 -3.70 -7.69 -8.23
C PHE A 114 -2.41 -6.85 -8.35
N PRO A 115 -2.08 -6.23 -9.52
CA PRO A 115 -0.85 -5.45 -9.63
C PRO A 115 -0.86 -4.20 -8.75
N GLY A 116 -2.02 -3.58 -8.54
CA GLY A 116 -2.15 -2.42 -7.65
C GLY A 116 -1.95 -2.79 -6.17
N PHE A 117 -2.44 -3.95 -5.73
CA PHE A 117 -2.23 -4.44 -4.37
C PHE A 117 -0.75 -4.74 -4.12
N LEU A 118 -0.13 -5.42 -5.08
CA LEU A 118 1.26 -5.81 -4.98
C LEU A 118 2.16 -4.58 -4.95
N ILE A 119 2.00 -3.64 -5.89
CA ILE A 119 2.84 -2.44 -5.94
C ILE A 119 2.77 -1.65 -4.64
N GLN A 120 1.57 -1.49 -4.06
CA GLN A 120 1.37 -0.78 -2.81
C GLN A 120 2.16 -1.43 -1.65
N ILE A 121 1.98 -2.74 -1.42
CA ILE A 121 2.60 -3.43 -0.28
C ILE A 121 4.12 -3.43 -0.42
N ILE A 122 4.66 -3.74 -1.60
CA ILE A 122 6.12 -3.83 -1.78
C ILE A 122 6.79 -2.46 -1.63
N THR A 123 6.17 -1.38 -2.10
CA THR A 123 6.80 -0.07 -2.03
C THR A 123 6.65 0.58 -0.66
N ILE A 124 5.49 0.48 0.00
CA ILE A 124 5.33 0.98 1.38
C ILE A 124 6.23 0.22 2.34
N THR A 125 6.41 -1.10 2.18
CA THR A 125 7.32 -1.87 3.05
C THR A 125 8.79 -1.67 2.70
N GLY A 126 9.11 -1.31 1.45
CA GLY A 126 10.46 -0.94 1.04
C GLY A 126 10.92 0.42 1.56
N ALA A 127 10.02 1.39 1.71
CA ALA A 127 10.34 2.72 2.24
C ALA A 127 11.06 2.73 3.61
N PRO A 128 10.60 2.03 4.67
CA PRO A 128 11.31 1.98 5.95
C PRO A 128 12.69 1.32 5.87
N VAL A 129 12.95 0.47 4.87
CA VAL A 129 14.30 -0.10 4.64
C VAL A 129 15.28 0.99 4.23
N PHE A 130 14.86 1.93 3.38
CA PHE A 130 15.71 3.06 3.00
C PHE A 130 15.90 4.05 4.14
N TYR A 131 14.88 4.29 4.96
CA TYR A 131 15.02 5.15 6.13
C TYR A 131 15.98 4.56 7.17
N THR A 132 15.95 3.25 7.40
CA THR A 132 16.93 2.60 8.29
C THR A 132 18.35 2.68 7.72
N ALA A 133 18.54 2.47 6.42
CA ALA A 133 19.84 2.68 5.77
C ALA A 133 20.37 4.12 5.95
N ALA A 134 19.51 5.14 5.82
CA ALA A 134 19.88 6.53 6.05
C ALA A 134 20.35 6.79 7.51
N ILE A 135 19.68 6.17 8.49
CA ILE A 135 20.06 6.25 9.91
C ILE A 135 21.43 5.57 10.13
N TYR A 136 21.67 4.40 9.55
CA TYR A 136 22.96 3.70 9.67
C TYR A 136 24.13 4.50 9.09
N VAL A 137 23.94 5.16 7.95
CA VAL A 137 24.97 6.06 7.38
C VAL A 137 25.24 7.24 8.31
N THR A 138 24.22 7.77 8.97
CA THR A 138 24.39 8.87 9.92
C THR A 138 25.18 8.39 11.15
N LEU A 139 24.82 7.22 11.67
CA LEU A 139 25.51 6.62 12.82
C LEU A 139 26.98 6.34 12.53
N SER A 140 27.32 5.72 11.39
CA SER A 140 28.71 5.41 11.06
C SER A 140 29.59 6.66 10.99
N LYS A 141 29.07 7.77 10.45
CA LYS A 141 29.77 9.06 10.45
C LYS A 141 29.99 9.61 11.85
N THR A 142 29.01 9.49 12.74
CA THR A 142 29.15 9.93 14.13
C THR A 142 30.15 9.06 14.90
N GLN A 143 30.17 7.75 14.68
CA GLN A 143 31.11 6.84 15.34
C GLN A 143 32.56 7.15 14.96
N VAL A 144 32.85 7.40 13.67
CA VAL A 144 34.19 7.79 13.21
C VAL A 144 34.65 9.10 13.85
N PHE A 145 33.75 10.08 13.95
CA PHE A 145 34.04 11.35 14.61
C PHE A 145 34.35 11.18 16.10
N LEU A 146 33.54 10.41 16.83
CA LEU A 146 33.76 10.15 18.26
C LEU A 146 35.05 9.38 18.51
N TYR A 147 35.37 8.37 17.71
CA TYR A 147 36.62 7.63 17.83
C TYR A 147 37.84 8.56 17.68
N SER A 148 37.80 9.48 16.71
CA SER A 148 38.89 10.47 16.53
C SER A 148 39.08 11.45 17.69
N SER A 149 38.05 11.64 18.53
CA SER A 149 38.11 12.53 19.69
C SER A 149 38.60 11.86 20.98
N VAL A 150 38.67 10.52 21.02
CA VAL A 150 39.16 9.75 22.18
C VAL A 150 40.65 9.46 22.09
N ASP A 151 41.21 9.42 20.88
CA ASP A 151 42.64 9.17 20.62
C ASP A 151 43.54 10.44 20.75
N LEU A 152 43.01 11.55 21.29
CA LEU A 152 43.69 12.83 21.55
C LEU A 152 43.73 13.15 23.05
#